data_AF-A0A149PYA6-F1
#
_entry.id   AF-A0A149PYA6-F1
#
_cell.length_a   1.000
_cell.length_b   1.000
_cell.length_c   1.000
_cell.angle_alpha   90.00
_cell.angle_beta   90.00
_cell.angle_gamma   90.00
#
_symmetry.space_group_name_H-M   'P 1'
#
loop_
_entity.id
_entity.type
_entity.pdbx_description
1 polymer ?
#
loop_
_entity_poly.entity_id
_entity_poly.type
_entity_poly.pdbx_seq_one_letter_code
_entity_poly.pdbx_strand_id
1 'polypeptide(L)'
;MENQDEKEVPRELRTPTTEGGNAISAAWDFYNDFLEKLKLSAPDFNCESVLDPESDFAATFDAAWNDGGTDGDKSVEKLMRYAQGSDEERFITPFIIVMEIIVSYGVQAMKADESGQRELAWTFAADAQYWAGILTAAWSDRAHGVKPAAALAKLRHAENVALKEDALKYWRENIDPALPAARAANVLLRVVPLSHKKLSELISAAKKGGKKSDS
;
A
#
# COMPACT_ATOMS: atom_id res chain seq x y z
N MET A 1 23.48 -8.62 -15.15
CA MET A 1 22.74 -9.51 -14.23
C MET A 1 21.28 -9.32 -14.57
N GLU A 2 20.63 -10.36 -15.09
CA GLU A 2 19.19 -10.35 -15.32
C GLU A 2 18.51 -10.17 -13.97
N ASN A 3 17.70 -9.11 -13.83
CA ASN A 3 16.75 -8.98 -12.73
C ASN A 3 15.87 -10.23 -12.78
N GLN A 4 16.07 -11.16 -11.85
CA GLN A 4 15.07 -12.16 -11.59
C GLN A 4 13.86 -11.39 -11.08
N ASP A 5 12.81 -11.31 -11.92
CA ASP A 5 11.52 -10.76 -11.55
C ASP A 5 11.15 -11.34 -10.17
N GLU A 6 11.14 -10.48 -9.15
CA GLU A 6 10.58 -10.82 -7.84
C GLU A 6 9.11 -11.16 -8.05
N LYS A 7 8.84 -12.45 -8.24
CA LYS A 7 7.48 -12.93 -8.43
C LYS A 7 6.74 -12.66 -7.14
N GLU A 8 5.80 -11.71 -7.20
CA GLU A 8 4.88 -11.44 -6.10
C GLU A 8 4.33 -12.76 -5.54
N VAL A 9 4.35 -12.89 -4.21
CA VAL A 9 3.80 -14.07 -3.55
C VAL A 9 2.31 -14.19 -3.93
N PRO A 10 1.90 -15.31 -4.54
CA PRO A 10 0.50 -15.55 -4.90
C PRO A 10 -0.41 -15.32 -3.70
N ARG A 11 -1.59 -14.76 -3.94
CA ARG A 11 -2.45 -14.27 -2.85
C ARG A 11 -2.82 -15.35 -1.84
N GLU A 12 -3.00 -16.56 -2.33
CA GLU A 12 -3.32 -17.77 -1.59
C GLU A 12 -2.18 -18.26 -0.68
N LEU A 13 -0.94 -17.82 -0.92
CA LEU A 13 0.23 -18.15 -0.11
C LEU A 13 0.62 -17.03 0.88
N ARG A 14 -0.12 -15.91 0.89
CA ARG A 14 0.14 -14.78 1.80
C ARG A 14 -0.26 -15.14 3.23
N THR A 15 0.69 -14.96 4.12
CA THR A 15 0.54 -15.03 5.58
C THR A 15 0.91 -13.69 6.21
N PRO A 16 0.51 -13.43 7.48
CA PRO A 16 0.99 -12.26 8.21
C PRO A 16 2.51 -12.17 8.22
N THR A 17 3.19 -13.30 8.41
CA THR A 17 4.66 -13.38 8.35
C THR A 17 5.21 -12.93 6.98
N THR A 18 4.65 -13.42 5.87
CA THR A 18 5.13 -12.99 4.54
C THR A 18 4.83 -11.53 4.25
N GLU A 19 3.69 -11.01 4.70
CA GLU A 19 3.31 -9.61 4.46
C GLU A 19 4.11 -8.65 5.36
N GLY A 20 4.35 -9.01 6.62
CA GLY A 20 5.29 -8.31 7.50
C GLY A 20 6.72 -8.34 6.95
N GLY A 21 7.17 -9.50 6.45
CA GLY A 21 8.47 -9.64 5.80
C GLY A 21 8.63 -8.76 4.56
N ASN A 22 7.63 -8.74 3.68
CA ASN A 22 7.63 -7.87 2.51
C ASN A 22 7.72 -6.38 2.88
N ALA A 23 7.04 -5.96 3.95
CA ALA A 23 7.12 -4.57 4.42
C ALA A 23 8.53 -4.24 4.95
N ILE A 24 9.15 -5.16 5.68
CA ILE A 24 10.53 -5.01 6.17
C ILE A 24 11.51 -4.95 4.99
N SER A 25 11.36 -5.79 3.97
CA SER A 25 12.17 -5.73 2.75
C SER A 25 12.05 -4.38 2.06
N ALA A 26 10.84 -3.83 1.94
CA ALA A 26 10.64 -2.49 1.36
C ALA A 26 11.33 -1.38 2.18
N ALA A 27 11.36 -1.51 3.51
CA ALA A 27 12.08 -0.60 4.39
C ALA A 27 13.60 -0.73 4.23
N TRP A 28 14.11 -1.95 4.04
CA TRP A 28 15.51 -2.23 3.75
C TRP A 28 15.95 -1.65 2.41
N ASP A 29 15.16 -1.85 1.35
CA ASP A 29 15.45 -1.30 0.02
C ASP A 29 15.50 0.23 0.04
N PHE A 30 14.53 0.85 0.74
CA PHE A 30 14.55 2.28 1.01
C PHE A 30 15.86 2.69 1.72
N TYR A 31 16.24 1.98 2.78
CA TYR A 31 17.38 2.35 3.60
C TYR A 31 18.69 2.34 2.82
N ASN A 32 18.90 1.30 2.00
CA ASN A 32 20.06 1.21 1.12
C ASN A 32 20.12 2.35 0.12
N ASP A 33 19.03 2.59 -0.62
CA ASP A 33 18.98 3.67 -1.61
C ASP A 33 19.12 5.05 -0.96
N PHE A 34 18.56 5.22 0.24
CA PHE A 34 18.71 6.42 1.06
C PHE A 34 20.17 6.68 1.42
N LEU A 35 20.87 5.68 1.96
CA LEU A 35 22.28 5.83 2.36
C LEU A 35 23.21 5.99 1.17
N GLU A 36 22.95 5.31 0.05
CA GLU A 36 23.71 5.50 -1.19
C GLU A 36 23.61 6.93 -1.70
N LYS A 37 22.39 7.48 -1.76
CA LYS A 37 22.17 8.89 -2.16
C LYS A 37 22.73 9.88 -1.16
N LEU A 38 22.69 9.57 0.14
CA LEU A 38 23.29 10.40 1.18
C LEU A 38 24.81 10.49 0.99
N LYS A 39 25.47 9.35 0.76
CA LYS A 39 26.91 9.26 0.48
C LYS A 39 27.32 10.07 -0.75
N LEU A 40 26.49 10.07 -1.80
CA LEU A 40 26.74 10.86 -3.02
C LEU A 40 26.51 12.36 -2.81
N SER A 41 25.48 12.74 -2.05
CA SER A 41 25.10 14.14 -1.85
C SER A 41 25.88 14.87 -0.76
N ALA A 42 26.44 14.12 0.19
CA ALA A 42 27.24 14.64 1.30
C ALA A 42 28.45 13.73 1.54
N PRO A 43 29.50 13.78 0.69
CA PRO A 43 30.65 12.87 0.76
C PRO A 43 31.46 13.02 2.06
N ASP A 44 31.38 14.17 2.73
CA ASP A 44 32.00 14.42 4.03
C ASP A 44 31.13 13.93 5.21
N PHE A 45 29.91 13.43 4.95
CA PHE A 45 29.05 12.85 5.97
C PHE A 45 29.59 11.48 6.40
N ASN A 46 30.35 11.48 7.49
CA ASN A 46 30.92 10.28 8.07
C ASN A 46 29.98 9.75 9.17
N CYS A 47 29.13 8.80 8.80
CA CYS A 47 28.30 8.04 9.73
C CYS A 47 28.62 6.56 9.57
N GLU A 48 28.80 5.84 10.68
CA GLU A 48 29.13 4.41 10.65
C GLU A 48 28.07 3.61 9.89
N SER A 49 26.80 4.00 9.97
CA SER A 49 25.70 3.39 9.21
C SER A 49 25.82 3.56 7.69
N VAL A 50 26.53 4.58 7.19
CA VAL A 50 26.80 4.76 5.76
C VAL A 50 27.92 3.83 5.28
N LEU A 51 28.78 3.36 6.20
CA LEU A 51 29.89 2.45 5.89
C LEU A 51 29.44 0.99 5.86
N ASP A 52 28.46 0.63 6.69
CA ASP A 52 27.88 -0.72 6.74
C ASP A 52 26.34 -0.68 6.93
N PRO A 53 25.58 -0.39 5.85
CA PRO A 53 24.12 -0.32 5.89
C PRO A 53 23.45 -1.60 6.39
N GLU A 54 24.02 -2.76 6.03
CA GLU A 54 23.47 -4.08 6.35
C GLU A 54 23.54 -4.35 7.85
N SER A 55 24.71 -4.16 8.47
CA SER A 55 24.84 -4.34 9.91
C SER A 55 23.97 -3.37 10.71
N ASP A 56 23.82 -2.13 10.25
CA ASP A 56 23.00 -1.13 10.94
C ASP A 56 21.49 -1.44 10.86
N PHE A 57 21.01 -1.84 9.67
CA PHE A 57 19.62 -2.27 9.53
C PHE A 57 19.35 -3.59 10.28
N ALA A 58 20.28 -4.55 10.21
CA ALA A 58 20.20 -5.79 10.97
C ALA A 58 20.13 -5.52 12.48
N ALA A 59 20.91 -4.57 13.00
CA ALA A 59 20.83 -4.16 14.40
C ALA A 59 19.46 -3.57 14.76
N THR A 60 18.83 -2.81 13.85
CA THR A 60 17.46 -2.29 14.04
C THR A 60 16.43 -3.43 14.08
N PHE A 61 16.53 -4.37 13.15
CA PHE A 61 15.68 -5.56 13.13
C PHE A 61 15.87 -6.41 14.40
N ASP A 62 17.11 -6.71 14.77
CA ASP A 62 17.46 -7.53 15.93
C ASP A 62 16.99 -6.88 17.23
N ALA A 63 17.07 -5.55 17.34
CA ALA A 63 16.53 -4.82 18.49
C ALA A 63 15.01 -5.05 18.60
N ALA A 64 14.27 -4.92 17.50
CA ALA A 64 12.82 -5.16 17.48
C ALA A 64 12.48 -6.66 17.70
N TRP A 65 13.28 -7.57 17.14
CA TRP A 65 13.05 -9.01 17.26
C TRP A 65 13.30 -9.51 18.68
N ASN A 66 14.36 -9.05 19.33
CA ASN A 66 14.72 -9.51 20.67
C ASN A 66 14.00 -8.76 21.80
N ASP A 67 13.42 -7.58 21.53
CA ASP A 67 12.60 -6.88 22.50
C ASP A 67 11.19 -7.50 22.60
N GLY A 68 10.85 -8.03 23.77
CA GLY A 68 9.51 -8.54 24.07
C GLY A 68 8.44 -7.44 24.15
N GLY A 69 8.86 -6.18 24.26
CA GLY A 69 8.02 -4.98 24.33
C GLY A 69 7.97 -4.16 23.04
N THR A 70 8.44 -4.71 21.91
CA THR A 70 8.36 -4.05 20.60
C THR A 70 6.95 -3.60 20.29
N ASP A 71 6.84 -2.33 19.93
CA ASP A 71 5.57 -1.60 19.87
C ASP A 71 5.61 -0.58 18.74
N GLY A 72 4.99 -0.92 17.60
CA GLY A 72 4.88 -0.02 16.46
C GLY A 72 4.13 1.28 16.80
N ASP A 73 3.14 1.23 17.69
CA ASP A 73 2.35 2.41 18.08
C ASP A 73 3.23 3.44 18.81
N LYS A 74 4.15 2.99 19.68
CA LYS A 74 5.13 3.88 20.32
C LYS A 74 6.04 4.57 19.31
N SER A 75 6.45 3.87 18.25
CA SER A 75 7.24 4.46 17.17
C SER A 75 6.41 5.48 16.38
N VAL A 76 5.10 5.25 16.18
CA VAL A 76 4.18 6.24 15.60
C VAL A 76 4.06 7.46 16.51
N GLU A 77 3.92 7.30 17.82
CA GLU A 77 3.92 8.42 18.77
C GLU A 77 5.21 9.25 18.69
N LYS A 78 6.37 8.58 18.58
CA LYS A 78 7.67 9.23 18.40
C LYS A 78 7.67 10.10 17.13
N LEU A 79 7.13 9.59 16.02
CA LEU A 79 6.98 10.35 14.78
C LEU A 79 6.06 11.57 14.95
N MET A 80 4.91 11.39 15.62
CA MET A 80 3.96 12.48 15.85
C MET A 80 4.54 13.58 16.74
N ARG A 81 5.28 13.21 17.78
CA ARG A 81 6.01 14.18 18.63
C ARG A 81 7.08 14.91 17.83
N TYR A 82 7.82 14.20 16.98
CA TYR A 82 8.78 14.81 16.08
C TYR A 82 8.11 15.84 15.15
N ALA A 83 6.98 15.49 14.54
CA ALA A 83 6.23 16.38 13.65
C ALA A 83 5.64 17.63 14.35
N GLN A 84 5.46 17.59 15.66
CA GLN A 84 5.02 18.74 16.48
C GLN A 84 6.18 19.64 16.94
N GLY A 85 7.43 19.16 16.83
CA GLY A 85 8.62 19.93 17.14
C GLY A 85 8.90 21.02 16.10
N SER A 86 9.50 22.12 16.53
CA SER A 86 9.90 23.24 15.66
C SER A 86 11.29 23.10 15.04
N ASP A 87 11.97 21.96 15.23
CA ASP A 87 13.32 21.75 14.72
C ASP A 87 13.29 21.45 13.21
N GLU A 88 13.45 22.49 12.41
CA GLU A 88 13.54 22.43 10.95
C GLU A 88 14.76 21.63 10.44
N GLU A 89 15.72 21.28 11.30
CA GLU A 89 17.07 20.88 10.87
C GLU A 89 17.31 19.38 10.63
N ARG A 90 16.33 18.48 10.72
CA ARG A 90 16.62 17.04 10.54
C ARG A 90 15.70 16.30 9.58
N PHE A 91 15.71 16.72 8.33
CA PHE A 91 14.97 16.08 7.23
C PHE A 91 15.11 14.54 7.17
N ILE A 92 16.24 13.99 7.64
CA ILE A 92 16.54 12.54 7.64
C ILE A 92 15.79 11.78 8.74
N THR A 93 15.67 12.39 9.93
CA THR A 93 15.10 11.74 11.12
C THR A 93 13.69 11.16 10.94
N PRO A 94 12.72 11.81 10.27
CA PRO A 94 11.39 11.22 10.12
C PRO A 94 11.39 9.95 9.25
N PHE A 95 12.27 9.85 8.24
CA PHE A 95 12.35 8.63 7.42
C PHE A 95 12.89 7.44 8.21
N ILE A 96 13.91 7.67 9.04
CA ILE A 96 14.44 6.65 9.94
C ILE A 96 13.37 6.20 10.94
N ILE A 97 12.59 7.14 11.51
CA ILE A 97 11.49 6.77 12.41
C ILE A 97 10.41 5.95 11.67
N VAL A 98 10.06 6.30 10.43
CA VAL A 98 9.09 5.51 9.64
C VAL A 98 9.64 4.11 9.35
N MET A 99 10.92 3.97 9.05
CA MET A 99 11.58 2.66 8.90
C MET A 99 11.46 1.84 10.20
N GLU A 100 11.75 2.44 11.36
CA GLU A 100 11.58 1.81 12.68
C GLU A 100 10.12 1.36 12.90
N ILE A 101 9.12 2.16 12.50
CA ILE A 101 7.69 1.80 12.59
C ILE A 101 7.41 0.54 11.78
N ILE A 102 7.87 0.49 10.53
CA ILE A 102 7.66 -0.66 9.63
C ILE A 102 8.29 -1.92 10.21
N VAL A 103 9.54 -1.82 10.67
CA VAL A 103 10.26 -2.94 11.29
C VAL A 103 9.52 -3.43 12.55
N SER A 104 9.12 -2.52 13.43
CA SER A 104 8.37 -2.89 14.65
C SER A 104 7.07 -3.62 14.34
N TYR A 105 6.21 -3.09 13.47
CA TYR A 105 4.96 -3.78 13.12
C TYR A 105 5.20 -5.08 12.36
N GLY A 106 6.19 -5.14 11.46
CA GLY A 106 6.55 -6.36 10.74
C GLY A 106 6.98 -7.47 11.70
N VAL A 107 7.80 -7.13 12.70
CA VAL A 107 8.21 -8.06 13.77
C VAL A 107 7.03 -8.46 14.67
N GLN A 108 6.17 -7.51 15.05
CA GLN A 108 4.96 -7.81 15.82
C GLN A 108 4.02 -8.77 15.06
N ALA A 109 3.89 -8.61 13.75
CA ALA A 109 3.12 -9.52 12.89
C ALA A 109 3.70 -10.94 12.92
N MET A 110 5.02 -11.08 12.74
CA MET A 110 5.71 -12.38 12.79
C MET A 110 5.57 -13.06 14.16
N LYS A 111 5.80 -12.32 15.26
CA LYS A 111 5.66 -12.85 16.63
C LYS A 111 4.22 -13.28 16.94
N ALA A 112 3.24 -12.49 16.52
CA ALA A 112 1.83 -12.81 16.72
C ALA A 112 1.42 -14.04 15.91
N ASP A 113 1.93 -14.20 14.68
CA ASP A 113 1.69 -15.37 13.82
C ASP A 113 2.31 -16.64 14.44
N GLU A 114 3.56 -16.56 14.92
CA GLU A 114 4.25 -17.65 15.63
C GLU A 114 3.50 -18.08 16.91
N SER A 115 2.88 -17.11 17.60
CA SER A 115 2.06 -17.36 18.79
C SER A 115 0.63 -17.84 18.48
N GLY A 116 0.27 -18.02 17.22
CA GLY A 116 -1.06 -18.45 16.78
C GLY A 116 -2.16 -17.37 16.85
N GLN A 117 -1.80 -16.11 17.11
CA GLN A 117 -2.72 -14.97 17.22
C GLN A 117 -3.01 -14.36 15.84
N ARG A 118 -3.62 -15.16 14.95
CA ARG A 118 -3.71 -14.86 13.52
C ARG A 118 -4.41 -13.54 13.18
N GLU A 119 -5.48 -13.18 13.87
CA GLU A 119 -6.20 -11.93 13.62
C GLU A 119 -5.34 -10.72 13.95
N LEU A 120 -4.66 -10.75 15.11
CA LEU A 120 -3.75 -9.70 15.54
C LEU A 120 -2.53 -9.59 14.61
N ALA A 121 -1.98 -10.72 14.18
CA ALA A 121 -0.89 -10.76 13.23
C ALA A 121 -1.24 -10.07 11.90
N TRP A 122 -2.47 -10.25 11.40
CA TRP A 122 -2.94 -9.56 10.20
C TRP A 122 -3.10 -8.05 10.39
N THR A 123 -3.55 -7.60 11.56
CA THR A 123 -3.60 -6.18 11.90
C THR A 123 -2.21 -5.56 11.80
N PHE A 124 -1.22 -6.15 12.48
CA PHE A 124 0.16 -5.65 12.44
C PHE A 124 0.77 -5.72 11.04
N ALA A 125 0.52 -6.79 10.28
CA ALA A 125 1.01 -6.89 8.89
C ALA A 125 0.41 -5.78 8.00
N ALA A 126 -0.88 -5.48 8.18
CA ALA A 126 -1.53 -4.40 7.44
C ALA A 126 -0.96 -3.02 7.80
N ASP A 127 -0.67 -2.77 9.09
CA ASP A 127 -0.04 -1.53 9.54
C ASP A 127 1.39 -1.39 9.00
N ALA A 128 2.19 -2.47 9.02
CA ALA A 128 3.52 -2.48 8.43
C ALA A 128 3.47 -2.12 6.93
N GLN A 129 2.57 -2.75 6.18
CA GLN A 129 2.36 -2.47 4.74
C GLN A 129 1.88 -1.05 4.48
N TYR A 130 1.00 -0.52 5.33
CA TYR A 130 0.54 0.87 5.24
C TYR A 130 1.71 1.86 5.37
N TRP A 131 2.56 1.68 6.40
CA TRP A 131 3.72 2.54 6.60
C TRP A 131 4.79 2.36 5.53
N ALA A 132 5.01 1.15 5.04
CA ALA A 132 5.88 0.89 3.89
C ALA A 132 5.38 1.65 2.65
N GLY A 133 4.07 1.62 2.36
CA GLY A 133 3.48 2.40 1.29
C GLY A 133 3.68 3.91 1.43
N ILE A 134 3.57 4.45 2.65
CA ILE A 134 3.88 5.87 2.94
C ILE A 134 5.36 6.16 2.66
N LEU A 135 6.27 5.33 3.17
CA LEU A 135 7.70 5.51 3.02
C LEU A 135 8.10 5.51 1.54
N THR A 136 7.68 4.49 0.81
CA THR A 136 7.94 4.37 -0.63
C THR A 136 7.35 5.55 -1.40
N ALA A 137 6.13 5.98 -1.10
CA ALA A 137 5.52 7.12 -1.78
C ALA A 137 6.26 8.44 -1.50
N ALA A 138 6.55 8.71 -0.22
CA ALA A 138 7.27 9.92 0.20
C ALA A 138 8.69 9.98 -0.39
N TRP A 139 9.33 8.82 -0.56
CA TRP A 139 10.66 8.72 -1.14
C TRP A 139 10.65 8.78 -2.68
N SER A 140 9.71 8.07 -3.32
CA SER A 140 9.58 8.02 -4.79
C SER A 140 9.16 9.36 -5.39
N ASP A 141 8.41 10.19 -4.66
CA ASP A 141 8.04 11.54 -5.10
C ASP A 141 9.22 12.50 -5.26
N ARG A 142 10.40 12.15 -4.71
CA ARG A 142 11.65 12.86 -5.00
C ARG A 142 12.30 12.42 -6.31
N ALA A 143 11.91 11.28 -6.88
CA ALA A 143 12.51 10.76 -8.12
C ALA A 143 11.85 11.34 -9.39
N HIS A 144 10.53 11.59 -9.44
CA HIS A 144 9.88 12.22 -10.61
C HIS A 144 8.62 13.00 -10.23
N GLY A 145 8.35 14.11 -10.91
CA GLY A 145 7.19 15.00 -10.73
C GLY A 145 5.82 14.40 -11.07
N VAL A 146 5.51 13.20 -10.58
CA VAL A 146 4.25 12.50 -10.76
C VAL A 146 3.54 12.43 -9.41
N LYS A 147 2.61 13.36 -9.21
CA LYS A 147 1.72 13.42 -8.03
C LYS A 147 1.13 12.02 -7.74
N PRO A 148 1.48 11.32 -6.64
CA PRO A 148 1.06 9.95 -6.36
C PRO A 148 -0.45 9.87 -6.17
N ALA A 149 -1.03 10.94 -5.61
CA ALA A 149 -2.47 11.13 -5.53
C ALA A 149 -3.14 11.08 -6.92
N ALA A 150 -2.48 11.60 -7.97
CA ALA A 150 -2.99 11.53 -9.34
C ALA A 150 -2.82 10.14 -9.95
N ALA A 151 -1.75 9.41 -9.61
CA ALA A 151 -1.55 8.02 -10.03
C ALA A 151 -2.57 7.07 -9.38
N LEU A 152 -2.77 7.17 -8.06
CA LEU A 152 -3.81 6.42 -7.33
C LEU A 152 -5.22 6.81 -7.78
N ALA A 153 -5.48 8.09 -8.08
CA ALA A 153 -6.74 8.51 -8.68
C ALA A 153 -6.95 7.87 -10.05
N LYS A 154 -5.92 7.77 -10.90
CA LYS A 154 -5.99 7.08 -12.19
C LYS A 154 -6.28 5.59 -12.03
N LEU A 155 -5.63 4.91 -11.08
CA LEU A 155 -5.89 3.49 -10.79
C LEU A 155 -7.32 3.26 -10.29
N ARG A 156 -7.79 4.07 -9.32
CA ARG A 156 -9.19 4.03 -8.87
C ARG A 156 -10.18 4.36 -9.99
N HIS A 157 -9.81 5.22 -10.94
CA HIS A 157 -10.63 5.49 -12.11
C HIS A 157 -10.66 4.30 -13.08
N ALA A 158 -9.54 3.62 -13.31
CA ALA A 158 -9.47 2.43 -14.14
C ALA A 158 -10.29 1.27 -13.55
N GLU A 159 -10.16 1.03 -12.24
CA GLU A 159 -10.95 0.02 -11.52
C GLU A 159 -12.46 0.32 -11.59
N ASN A 160 -12.84 1.58 -11.37
CA ASN A 160 -14.23 2.01 -11.54
C ASN A 160 -14.75 1.89 -12.97
N VAL A 161 -13.88 1.96 -13.99
CA VAL A 161 -14.26 1.74 -15.39
C VAL A 161 -14.46 0.25 -15.65
N ALA A 162 -13.56 -0.61 -15.20
CA ALA A 162 -13.70 -2.06 -15.31
C ALA A 162 -14.99 -2.56 -14.66
N LEU A 163 -15.29 -2.12 -13.43
CA LEU A 163 -16.54 -2.47 -12.74
C LEU A 163 -17.81 -2.04 -13.50
N LYS A 164 -17.75 -0.91 -14.22
CA LYS A 164 -18.85 -0.43 -15.06
C LYS A 164 -19.03 -1.27 -16.31
N GLU A 165 -17.92 -1.71 -16.92
CA GLU A 165 -17.94 -2.58 -18.10
C GLU A 165 -18.48 -3.97 -17.76
N ASP A 166 -18.04 -4.56 -16.64
CA ASP A 166 -18.55 -5.84 -16.15
C ASP A 166 -20.05 -5.77 -15.85
N ALA A 167 -20.51 -4.69 -15.22
CA ALA A 167 -21.92 -4.46 -14.97
C ALA A 167 -22.75 -4.39 -16.28
N LEU A 168 -22.23 -3.75 -17.33
CA LEU A 168 -22.89 -3.69 -18.64
C LEU A 168 -22.90 -5.03 -19.35
N LYS A 169 -21.78 -5.74 -19.32
CA LYS A 169 -21.64 -7.05 -19.93
C LYS A 169 -22.65 -8.01 -19.31
N TYR A 170 -22.66 -8.09 -17.97
CA TYR A 170 -23.61 -8.92 -17.24
C TYR A 170 -25.07 -8.56 -17.55
N TRP A 171 -25.39 -7.26 -17.59
CA TRP A 171 -26.72 -6.79 -17.94
C TRP A 171 -27.15 -7.24 -19.35
N ARG A 172 -26.30 -7.07 -20.36
CA ARG A 172 -26.62 -7.46 -21.75
C ARG A 172 -26.79 -8.96 -21.92
N GLU A 173 -26.02 -9.75 -21.19
CA GLU A 173 -26.00 -11.22 -21.32
C GLU A 173 -27.08 -11.91 -20.49
N ASN A 174 -27.49 -11.34 -19.35
CA ASN A 174 -28.28 -12.05 -18.34
C ASN A 174 -29.60 -11.37 -17.96
N ILE A 175 -29.85 -10.13 -18.38
CA ILE A 175 -31.03 -9.36 -17.96
C ILE A 175 -31.81 -8.89 -19.19
N ASP A 176 -33.12 -9.13 -19.17
CA ASP A 176 -34.02 -8.69 -20.26
C ASP A 176 -33.90 -7.17 -20.50
N PRO A 177 -33.53 -6.73 -21.73
CA PRO A 177 -33.39 -5.33 -22.06
C PRO A 177 -34.71 -4.53 -21.95
N ALA A 178 -35.88 -5.17 -21.89
CA ALA A 178 -37.16 -4.49 -21.66
C ALA A 178 -37.35 -4.05 -20.19
N LEU A 179 -36.60 -4.60 -19.23
CA LEU A 179 -36.77 -4.29 -17.81
C LEU A 179 -36.46 -2.83 -17.46
N PRO A 180 -37.26 -2.16 -16.61
CA PRO A 180 -36.95 -0.82 -16.12
C PRO A 180 -35.56 -0.76 -15.47
N ALA A 181 -34.79 0.31 -15.73
CA ALA A 181 -33.41 0.43 -15.28
C ALA A 181 -33.25 0.25 -13.76
N ALA A 182 -34.19 0.76 -12.97
CA ALA A 182 -34.21 0.59 -11.51
C ALA A 182 -34.36 -0.87 -11.06
N ARG A 183 -35.10 -1.69 -11.82
CA ARG A 183 -35.27 -3.12 -11.54
C ARG A 183 -34.05 -3.93 -11.98
N ALA A 184 -33.45 -3.60 -13.12
CA ALA A 184 -32.19 -4.19 -13.56
C ALA A 184 -31.03 -3.85 -12.60
N ALA A 185 -30.99 -2.64 -12.05
CA ALA A 185 -30.03 -2.23 -11.02
C ALA A 185 -30.14 -3.07 -9.72
N ASN A 186 -31.36 -3.47 -9.32
CA ASN A 186 -31.54 -4.35 -8.15
C ASN A 186 -30.91 -5.74 -8.34
N VAL A 187 -30.90 -6.25 -9.58
CA VAL A 187 -30.25 -7.53 -9.91
C VAL A 187 -28.73 -7.36 -9.90
N LEU A 188 -28.23 -6.27 -10.51
CA LEU A 188 -26.79 -5.98 -10.58
C LEU A 188 -26.15 -5.68 -9.22
N LEU A 189 -26.90 -5.17 -8.24
CA LEU A 189 -26.42 -4.96 -6.87
C LEU A 189 -25.84 -6.23 -6.22
N ARG A 190 -26.30 -7.41 -6.65
CA ARG A 190 -25.81 -8.70 -6.13
C ARG A 190 -24.55 -9.20 -6.84
N VAL A 191 -24.16 -8.55 -7.93
CA VAL A 191 -23.09 -9.01 -8.83
C VAL A 191 -21.89 -8.07 -8.79
N VAL A 192 -22.13 -6.75 -8.69
CA VAL A 192 -21.09 -5.74 -8.67
C VAL A 192 -21.24 -4.79 -7.48
N PRO A 193 -20.15 -4.39 -6.80
CA PRO A 193 -20.17 -3.52 -5.63
C PRO A 193 -20.33 -2.03 -6.01
N LEU A 194 -21.33 -1.71 -6.84
CA LEU A 194 -21.68 -0.35 -7.24
C LEU A 194 -23.01 0.08 -6.59
N SER A 195 -23.17 1.37 -6.34
CA SER A 195 -24.43 1.87 -5.76
C SER A 195 -25.60 1.74 -6.74
N HIS A 196 -26.80 1.48 -6.21
CA HIS A 196 -28.04 1.35 -6.99
C HIS A 196 -28.26 2.51 -7.97
N LYS A 197 -28.02 3.75 -7.50
CA LYS A 197 -28.13 4.96 -8.30
C LYS A 197 -27.20 4.92 -9.52
N LYS A 198 -25.92 4.59 -9.31
CA LYS A 198 -24.92 4.51 -10.41
C LYS A 198 -25.28 3.43 -11.41
N LEU A 199 -25.72 2.25 -10.96
CA LEU A 199 -26.15 1.16 -11.83
C LEU A 199 -27.38 1.54 -12.68
N SER A 200 -28.37 2.19 -12.07
CA SER A 200 -29.58 2.66 -12.77
C SER A 200 -29.27 3.73 -13.82
N GLU A 201 -28.41 4.69 -13.50
CA GLU A 201 -27.94 5.71 -14.45
C GLU A 201 -27.19 5.08 -15.64
N LEU A 202 -26.35 4.10 -15.34
CA LEU A 202 -25.51 3.41 -16.31
C LEU A 202 -26.34 2.59 -17.32
N ILE A 203 -27.32 1.81 -16.84
CA ILE A 203 -28.27 1.09 -17.70
C ILE A 203 -29.11 2.07 -18.52
N SER A 204 -29.58 3.16 -17.90
CA SER A 204 -30.37 4.18 -18.60
C SER A 204 -29.59 4.84 -19.74
N ALA A 205 -28.30 5.13 -19.51
CA ALA A 205 -27.40 5.66 -20.52
C ALA A 205 -27.17 4.65 -21.66
N ALA A 206 -26.92 3.38 -21.34
CA ALA A 206 -26.74 2.33 -22.34
C ALA A 206 -27.99 2.12 -23.22
N LYS A 207 -29.18 2.16 -22.62
CA LYS A 207 -30.47 2.09 -23.33
C LYS A 207 -30.71 3.30 -24.26
N LYS A 208 -30.25 4.48 -23.86
CA LYS A 208 -30.33 5.69 -24.70
C LYS A 208 -29.31 5.68 -25.84
N GLY A 209 -28.11 5.16 -25.61
CA GLY A 209 -27.05 5.04 -26.61
C GLY A 209 -27.37 4.04 -27.72
N GLY A 210 -28.00 2.91 -27.40
CA GLY A 210 -28.42 1.90 -28.39
C GLY A 210 -29.59 2.32 -29.29
N LYS A 211 -30.24 3.47 -29.03
CA LYS A 211 -31.36 3.97 -29.86
C LYS A 211 -30.94 4.88 -31.03
N LYS A 212 -29.64 5.16 -31.19
CA LYS A 212 -29.12 6.07 -32.23
C LYS A 212 -28.45 5.38 -33.41
N SER A 213 -28.43 4.04 -33.48
CA SER A 213 -27.80 3.29 -34.57
C SER A 213 -28.76 2.70 -35.61
N ASP A 214 -30.08 2.82 -35.42
CA ASP A 214 -31.10 2.25 -36.32
C ASP A 214 -32.01 3.35 -36.93
N SER A 215 -31.41 4.43 -37.42
CA SER A 215 -32.10 5.44 -38.24
C SER A 215 -31.25 5.84 -39.44
#